data_AF-A0A5C5FWY6-F1
#
_entry.id   AF-A0A5C5FWY6-F1
#
_cell.length_a   1.000
_cell.length_b   1.000
_cell.length_c   1.000
_cell.angle_alpha   90.00
_cell.angle_beta   90.00
_cell.angle_gamma   90.00
#
_symmetry.space_group_name_H-M   'P 1'
#
loop_
_entity.id
_entity.type
_entity.pdbx_description
1 polymer ?
#
loop_
_entity_poly.entity_id
_entity_poly.type
_entity_poly.pdbx_seq_one_letter_code
_entity_poly.pdbx_strand_id
1 'polypeptide(L)'
;AEASLGDRAPAYKRCVASCSAQLCDDGAATAPPPPPRQGDEQPWSSYSASLLWPCTDTCKYACQQHLTDLALAQPRSPTLHNPALQGPGGELEGLPFGQQVQFHGKWAFHRLDLSHLPLVPFLPLRLAALVLPRFQEPLSVLFSLANLWAHWRGLATLRTLARTARMTEGRRLSRVYAAYAVSGCLAWVASAVFHTRDTDATERADYFLAAGTMLVGLWAAVVRLQGWYAPSSRGARVAPSQRRAAGVWTLAVAAAFALHCTYLVRRERFDYAYNMQFNVVVALATIALWSAWVTRQATLPTPSNFSRRQLSSYPSARARFRAPHYLLPLFPLLALPALSALELLDFPPLGPGGLRLLDAHALWHLSTVPVVRAWYAFLEKDVRWIDGQGEGGDPGSVLPAAPSLSAASSAGARGRGAAAGASGQVAQEGARRRASLLSLERLQAEGRRVTEAGRELGLGIMGLFTPKLGGGGSGSGAVSSDGSAAGHGRSASRAGGGGGASSAPPGDAAKAARAD
;
A
#
# COMPACT_ATOMS: atom_id res chain seq x y z
N ALA A 1 -16.66 22.17 8.40
CA ALA A 1 -17.09 21.00 7.63
C ALA A 1 -18.60 20.87 7.79
N GLU A 2 -19.34 20.88 6.70
CA GLU A 2 -20.77 20.61 6.71
C GLU A 2 -21.00 19.10 6.92
N ALA A 3 -22.15 18.70 7.47
CA ALA A 3 -22.53 17.29 7.55
C ALA A 3 -22.71 16.69 6.14
N SER A 4 -22.67 15.37 5.98
CA SER A 4 -22.84 14.78 4.64
C SER A 4 -24.24 15.09 4.07
N LEU A 5 -24.44 14.84 2.77
CA LEU A 5 -25.77 15.02 2.17
C LEU A 5 -26.80 14.06 2.80
N GLY A 6 -26.42 12.80 3.07
CA GLY A 6 -27.25 11.84 3.81
C GLY A 6 -27.59 12.30 5.23
N ASP A 7 -26.64 12.88 5.97
CA ASP A 7 -26.87 13.42 7.32
C ASP A 7 -27.83 14.60 7.33
N ARG A 8 -27.85 15.39 6.25
CA ARG A 8 -28.71 16.56 6.11
C ARG A 8 -30.15 16.16 5.74
N ALA A 9 -30.34 15.07 5.00
CA ALA A 9 -31.62 14.64 4.45
C ALA A 9 -32.73 14.50 5.51
N PRO A 10 -33.88 15.17 5.34
CA PRO A 10 -35.05 15.00 6.21
C PRO A 10 -35.53 13.56 6.32
N ALA A 11 -35.50 12.80 5.22
CA ALA A 11 -35.82 11.37 5.20
C ALA A 11 -34.99 10.55 6.20
N TYR A 12 -33.67 10.72 6.19
CA TYR A 12 -32.75 10.01 7.09
C TYR A 12 -33.02 10.35 8.55
N LYS A 13 -33.20 11.64 8.87
CA LYS A 13 -33.52 12.11 10.23
C LYS A 13 -34.85 11.52 10.73
N ARG A 14 -35.89 11.50 9.90
CA ARG A 14 -37.18 10.87 10.23
C ARG A 14 -37.05 9.37 10.48
N CYS A 15 -36.34 8.65 9.61
CA CYS A 15 -36.14 7.21 9.77
C CYS A 15 -35.42 6.89 11.09
N VAL A 16 -34.29 7.56 11.37
CA VAL A 16 -33.51 7.31 12.58
C VAL A 16 -34.29 7.68 13.85
N ALA A 17 -35.07 8.76 13.83
CA ALA A 17 -35.95 9.12 14.95
C ALA A 17 -37.05 8.08 15.18
N SER A 18 -37.73 7.62 14.12
CA SER A 18 -38.77 6.60 14.19
C SER A 18 -38.23 5.25 14.70
N CYS A 19 -37.07 4.82 14.19
CA CYS A 19 -36.40 3.62 14.66
C CYS A 19 -36.00 3.72 16.14
N SER A 20 -35.44 4.88 16.55
CA SER A 20 -34.97 5.07 17.92
C SER A 20 -36.11 5.05 18.94
N ALA A 21 -37.24 5.71 18.62
CA ALA A 21 -38.43 5.71 19.48
C ALA A 21 -39.10 4.33 19.63
N GLN A 22 -38.84 3.41 18.69
CA GLN A 22 -39.44 2.06 18.70
C GLN A 22 -38.52 0.98 19.26
N LEU A 23 -37.20 1.11 19.08
CA LEU A 23 -36.22 0.10 19.51
C LEU A 23 -35.36 0.52 20.71
N CYS A 24 -35.22 1.82 20.98
CA CYS A 24 -34.20 2.33 21.92
C CYS A 24 -34.75 2.97 23.20
N ASP A 25 -36.05 3.32 23.26
CA ASP A 25 -36.66 3.83 24.49
C ASP A 25 -37.01 2.67 25.43
N ASP A 26 -36.50 2.70 26.67
CA ASP A 26 -36.68 1.60 27.66
C ASP A 26 -38.15 1.28 27.98
N GLY A 27 -39.07 2.21 27.71
CA GLY A 27 -40.53 2.01 27.85
C GLY A 27 -41.19 1.32 26.65
N ALA A 28 -40.54 1.23 25.48
CA ALA A 28 -41.12 0.61 24.29
C ALA A 28 -41.32 -0.91 24.44
N ALA A 29 -40.68 -1.55 25.41
CA ALA A 29 -40.92 -2.94 25.76
C ALA A 29 -42.31 -3.23 26.38
N THR A 30 -43.05 -2.20 26.81
CA THR A 30 -44.39 -2.34 27.41
C THR A 30 -45.53 -1.67 26.62
N ALA A 31 -45.21 -0.83 25.63
CA ALA A 31 -46.19 -0.31 24.69
C ALA A 31 -46.31 -1.26 23.48
N PRO A 32 -47.53 -1.56 22.99
CA PRO A 32 -47.67 -2.18 21.68
C PRO A 32 -47.04 -1.25 20.63
N PRO A 33 -46.30 -1.76 19.63
CA PRO A 33 -45.69 -0.91 18.61
C PRO A 33 -46.78 -0.07 17.93
N PRO A 34 -46.49 1.21 17.60
CA PRO A 34 -47.45 2.04 16.88
C PRO A 34 -47.85 1.28 15.60
N PRO A 35 -49.15 1.21 15.26
CA PRO A 35 -49.61 0.38 14.16
C PRO A 35 -48.86 0.78 12.89
N PRO A 36 -48.26 -0.18 12.16
CA PRO A 36 -47.53 0.14 10.94
C PRO A 36 -48.46 0.90 10.00
N ARG A 37 -47.96 1.97 9.38
CA ARG A 37 -48.65 2.54 8.22
C ARG A 37 -48.76 1.42 7.19
N GLN A 38 -49.96 1.24 6.64
CA GLN A 38 -50.28 0.09 5.80
C GLN A 38 -49.34 0.03 4.59
N GLY A 39 -48.41 -0.93 4.60
CA GLY A 39 -47.42 -1.15 3.55
C GLY A 39 -45.97 -1.23 4.04
N ASP A 40 -45.64 -0.63 5.18
CA ASP A 40 -44.24 -0.48 5.61
C ASP A 40 -43.71 -1.72 6.37
N GLU A 41 -42.98 -2.60 5.68
CA GLU A 41 -42.01 -3.47 6.36
C GLU A 41 -40.97 -2.58 7.05
N GLN A 42 -40.94 -2.60 8.39
CA GLN A 42 -40.02 -1.75 9.13
C GLN A 42 -38.56 -2.14 8.84
N PRO A 43 -37.74 -1.27 8.24
CA PRO A 43 -36.42 -1.65 7.73
C PRO A 43 -35.40 -2.00 8.82
N TRP A 44 -35.69 -1.67 10.09
CA TRP A 44 -34.89 -2.05 11.25
C TRP A 44 -35.24 -3.42 11.85
N SER A 45 -36.36 -4.04 11.46
CA SER A 45 -36.85 -5.30 12.05
C SER A 45 -35.88 -6.50 11.89
N SER A 46 -35.04 -6.48 10.85
CA SER A 46 -34.01 -7.49 10.59
C SER A 46 -32.69 -7.25 11.33
N TYR A 47 -32.55 -6.15 12.09
CA TYR A 47 -31.31 -5.77 12.75
C TYR A 47 -31.46 -5.74 14.28
N SER A 48 -30.69 -6.59 14.97
CA SER A 48 -30.62 -6.64 16.43
C SER A 48 -29.49 -5.77 17.01
N ALA A 49 -29.75 -5.08 18.12
CA ALA A 49 -28.70 -4.40 18.89
C ALA A 49 -27.77 -5.42 19.59
N SER A 50 -26.54 -4.99 19.92
CA SER A 50 -25.58 -5.78 20.71
C SER A 50 -24.64 -4.87 21.49
N LEU A 51 -23.82 -5.42 22.41
CA LEU A 51 -22.92 -4.63 23.26
C LEU A 51 -21.97 -3.70 22.47
N LEU A 52 -21.47 -4.14 21.31
CA LEU A 52 -20.61 -3.34 20.45
C LEU A 52 -21.38 -2.47 19.44
N TRP A 53 -22.67 -2.73 19.25
CA TRP A 53 -23.56 -2.07 18.30
C TRP A 53 -24.84 -1.64 19.03
N PRO A 54 -24.82 -0.51 19.76
CA PRO A 54 -25.97 -0.03 20.50
C PRO A 54 -27.15 0.24 19.57
N CYS A 55 -28.34 0.34 20.16
CA CYS A 55 -29.58 0.51 19.40
C CYS A 55 -29.52 1.72 18.44
N THR A 56 -28.98 2.86 18.90
CA THR A 56 -28.81 4.07 18.09
C THR A 56 -27.94 3.86 16.84
N ASP A 57 -26.82 3.14 16.94
CA ASP A 57 -25.95 2.83 15.80
C ASP A 57 -26.52 1.72 14.90
N THR A 58 -27.39 0.88 15.45
CA THR A 58 -28.19 -0.09 14.69
C THR A 58 -29.23 0.63 13.83
N CYS A 59 -29.96 1.59 14.42
CA CYS A 59 -30.92 2.45 13.72
C CYS A 59 -30.30 3.30 12.62
N LYS A 60 -29.17 3.98 12.90
CA LYS A 60 -28.41 4.75 11.88
C LYS A 60 -28.09 3.88 10.67
N TYR A 61 -27.64 2.65 10.90
CA TYR A 61 -27.26 1.70 9.86
C TYR A 61 -28.46 1.19 9.08
N ALA A 62 -29.52 0.72 9.75
CA ALA A 62 -30.73 0.21 9.09
C ALA A 62 -31.35 1.25 8.16
N CYS A 63 -31.51 2.49 8.64
CA CYS A 63 -32.00 3.62 7.84
C CYS A 63 -31.07 3.99 6.68
N GLN A 64 -29.75 3.94 6.90
CA GLN A 64 -28.76 4.21 5.85
C GLN A 64 -28.84 3.15 4.72
N GLN A 65 -29.00 1.86 5.04
CA GLN A 65 -29.16 0.82 4.02
C GLN A 65 -30.49 0.99 3.28
N HIS A 66 -31.61 1.03 4.01
CA HIS A 66 -32.94 1.12 3.42
C HIS A 66 -33.12 2.31 2.48
N LEU A 67 -32.68 3.52 2.90
CA LEU A 67 -32.76 4.70 2.04
C LEU A 67 -31.79 4.64 0.85
N THR A 68 -30.66 3.94 0.99
CA THR A 68 -29.76 3.67 -0.14
C THR A 68 -30.42 2.70 -1.13
N ASP A 69 -31.04 1.62 -0.66
CA ASP A 69 -31.73 0.64 -1.51
C ASP A 69 -32.93 1.28 -2.24
N LEU A 70 -33.75 2.03 -1.50
CA LEU A 70 -34.89 2.77 -2.05
C LEU A 70 -34.44 3.81 -3.09
N ALA A 71 -33.36 4.55 -2.83
CA ALA A 71 -32.78 5.50 -3.79
C ALA A 71 -32.25 4.79 -5.05
N LEU A 72 -31.51 3.69 -4.90
CA LEU A 72 -30.94 2.94 -6.02
C LEU A 72 -32.00 2.21 -6.86
N ALA A 73 -33.17 1.90 -6.29
CA ALA A 73 -34.31 1.36 -7.02
C ALA A 73 -35.02 2.40 -7.92
N GLN A 74 -34.85 3.71 -7.66
CA GLN A 74 -35.43 4.76 -8.50
C GLN A 74 -34.63 5.00 -9.79
N PRO A 75 -35.30 5.30 -10.93
CA PRO A 75 -34.61 5.64 -12.17
C PRO A 75 -33.83 6.95 -12.04
N ARG A 76 -32.61 6.99 -12.60
CA ARG A 76 -31.75 8.21 -12.67
C ARG A 76 -32.29 9.32 -13.58
N SER A 77 -33.28 9.04 -14.43
CA SER A 77 -33.77 10.00 -15.40
C SER A 77 -34.76 10.96 -14.74
N PRO A 78 -34.51 12.29 -14.70
CA PRO A 78 -35.41 13.26 -14.06
C PRO A 78 -36.86 13.20 -14.56
N THR A 79 -37.04 12.81 -15.83
CA THR A 79 -38.36 12.62 -16.47
C THR A 79 -39.18 11.46 -15.91
N LEU A 80 -38.56 10.54 -15.18
CA LEU A 80 -39.17 9.35 -14.58
C LEU A 80 -39.20 9.42 -13.05
N HIS A 81 -38.79 10.55 -12.45
CA HIS A 81 -38.83 10.73 -11.01
C HIS A 81 -40.29 10.81 -10.52
N ASN A 82 -40.63 10.05 -9.48
CA ASN A 82 -41.87 10.25 -8.74
C ASN A 82 -41.71 11.43 -7.77
N PRO A 83 -42.36 12.59 -8.00
CA PRO A 83 -42.20 13.76 -7.14
C PRO A 83 -42.75 13.55 -5.72
N ALA A 84 -43.66 12.59 -5.50
CA ALA A 84 -44.18 12.28 -4.18
C ALA A 84 -43.12 11.68 -3.24
N LEU A 85 -42.14 10.93 -3.78
CA LEU A 85 -41.06 10.34 -2.98
C LEU A 85 -40.00 11.37 -2.57
N GLN A 86 -39.76 12.40 -3.40
CA GLN A 86 -38.71 13.41 -3.18
C GLN A 86 -39.23 14.71 -2.54
N GLY A 87 -40.54 14.95 -2.58
CA GLY A 87 -41.19 16.14 -2.03
C GLY A 87 -41.22 16.18 -0.49
N PRO A 88 -41.73 17.28 0.10
CA PRO A 88 -41.83 17.44 1.54
C PRO A 88 -42.64 16.32 2.21
N GLY A 89 -42.04 15.62 3.16
CA GLY A 89 -42.62 14.45 3.82
C GLY A 89 -42.43 13.11 3.10
N GLY A 90 -41.90 13.10 1.87
CA GLY A 90 -41.63 11.89 1.09
C GLY A 90 -40.52 11.01 1.67
N GLU A 91 -40.50 9.74 1.28
CA GLU A 91 -39.55 8.73 1.79
C GLU A 91 -38.09 9.01 1.43
N LEU A 92 -37.84 9.69 0.31
CA LEU A 92 -36.52 10.09 -0.18
C LEU A 92 -36.31 11.62 -0.17
N GLU A 93 -37.05 12.34 0.67
CA GLU A 93 -36.89 13.79 0.81
C GLU A 93 -35.43 14.16 1.17
N GLY A 94 -34.82 14.95 0.28
CA GLY A 94 -33.42 15.37 0.39
C GLY A 94 -32.38 14.35 -0.12
N LEU A 95 -32.79 13.27 -0.77
CA LEU A 95 -31.91 12.24 -1.36
C LEU A 95 -32.07 12.15 -2.90
N PRO A 96 -30.98 11.96 -3.66
CA PRO A 96 -31.02 11.79 -5.10
C PRO A 96 -31.54 10.40 -5.51
N PHE A 97 -32.10 10.28 -6.72
CA PHE A 97 -32.57 9.01 -7.28
C PHE A 97 -31.49 8.30 -8.09
N GLY A 98 -31.46 6.97 -8.02
CA GLY A 98 -30.49 6.09 -8.67
C GLY A 98 -29.04 6.29 -8.22
N GLN A 99 -28.79 7.04 -7.15
CA GLN A 99 -27.46 7.39 -6.66
C GLN A 99 -27.36 7.16 -5.14
N GLN A 100 -26.30 6.47 -4.73
CA GLN A 100 -25.91 6.35 -3.33
C GLN A 100 -25.28 7.65 -2.83
N VAL A 101 -25.43 7.95 -1.55
CA VAL A 101 -24.80 9.10 -0.88
C VAL A 101 -24.02 8.65 0.36
N GLN A 102 -23.10 9.51 0.82
CA GLN A 102 -22.41 9.32 2.09
C GLN A 102 -23.28 9.73 3.29
N PHE A 103 -23.13 9.04 4.41
CA PHE A 103 -23.69 9.32 5.74
C PHE A 103 -22.52 9.35 6.73
N HIS A 104 -22.45 10.37 7.59
CA HIS A 104 -21.33 10.64 8.51
C HIS A 104 -19.96 10.68 7.81
N GLY A 105 -19.94 11.12 6.54
CA GLY A 105 -18.74 11.12 5.70
C GLY A 105 -18.31 9.76 5.14
N LYS A 106 -19.12 8.70 5.30
CA LYS A 106 -18.83 7.35 4.81
C LYS A 106 -19.93 6.80 3.90
N TRP A 107 -19.54 5.91 2.99
CA TRP A 107 -20.49 5.19 2.15
C TRP A 107 -21.31 4.14 2.91
N ALA A 108 -22.47 3.74 2.37
CA ALA A 108 -23.30 2.68 2.96
C ALA A 108 -22.77 1.29 2.56
N PHE A 109 -21.82 0.76 3.32
CA PHE A 109 -21.33 -0.61 3.18
C PHE A 109 -22.32 -1.64 3.71
N HIS A 110 -22.36 -2.84 3.14
CA HIS A 110 -22.98 -4.00 3.77
C HIS A 110 -22.05 -4.60 4.81
N ARG A 111 -22.52 -4.67 6.06
CA ARG A 111 -21.81 -5.36 7.15
C ARG A 111 -21.81 -6.86 6.93
N LEU A 112 -20.71 -7.51 7.27
CA LEU A 112 -20.66 -8.97 7.39
C LEU A 112 -21.01 -9.35 8.84
N ASP A 113 -22.21 -9.90 9.04
CA ASP A 113 -22.67 -10.43 10.32
C ASP A 113 -22.42 -11.94 10.39
N LEU A 114 -21.65 -12.39 11.39
CA LEU A 114 -21.30 -13.79 11.61
C LEU A 114 -22.09 -14.43 12.78
N SER A 115 -22.97 -13.67 13.44
CA SER A 115 -23.71 -14.13 14.63
C SER A 115 -24.68 -15.29 14.36
N HIS A 116 -25.09 -15.47 13.10
CA HIS A 116 -26.04 -16.51 12.67
C HIS A 116 -25.37 -17.78 12.09
N LEU A 117 -24.04 -17.89 12.07
CA LEU A 117 -23.36 -19.08 11.52
C LEU A 117 -23.59 -20.33 12.41
N PRO A 118 -23.90 -21.50 11.82
CA PRO A 118 -24.14 -22.73 12.58
C PRO A 118 -22.86 -23.24 13.27
N LEU A 119 -23.03 -23.85 14.44
CA LEU A 119 -21.95 -24.52 15.18
C LEU A 119 -21.39 -25.72 14.39
N VAL A 120 -20.32 -25.51 13.64
CA VAL A 120 -19.49 -26.63 13.14
C VAL A 120 -18.60 -27.10 14.30
N PRO A 121 -18.74 -28.34 14.80
CA PRO A 121 -18.14 -28.77 16.09
C PRO A 121 -16.60 -28.86 16.12
N PHE A 122 -15.92 -28.58 15.01
CA PHE A 122 -14.47 -28.70 14.86
C PHE A 122 -13.75 -27.37 14.58
N LEU A 123 -14.43 -26.23 14.72
CA LEU A 123 -13.93 -24.94 14.23
C LEU A 123 -13.88 -23.88 15.35
N PRO A 124 -12.74 -23.19 15.58
CA PRO A 124 -12.61 -22.17 16.63
C PRO A 124 -13.41 -20.87 16.35
N LEU A 125 -14.19 -20.85 15.26
CA LEU A 125 -14.92 -19.68 14.77
C LEU A 125 -15.97 -19.15 15.76
N ARG A 126 -16.46 -19.95 16.72
CA ARG A 126 -17.36 -19.40 17.76
C ARG A 126 -16.64 -18.52 18.79
N LEU A 127 -15.35 -18.76 19.08
CA LEU A 127 -14.56 -17.81 19.88
C LEU A 127 -14.32 -16.51 19.12
N ALA A 128 -14.11 -16.58 17.80
CA ALA A 128 -14.01 -15.38 16.97
C ALA A 128 -15.35 -14.61 16.88
N ALA A 129 -16.47 -15.30 16.65
CA ALA A 129 -17.80 -14.68 16.57
C ALA A 129 -18.30 -14.12 17.91
N LEU A 130 -17.86 -14.66 19.05
CA LEU A 130 -18.14 -14.11 20.39
C LEU A 130 -17.38 -12.80 20.65
N VAL A 131 -16.24 -12.57 19.97
CA VAL A 131 -15.38 -11.40 20.16
C VAL A 131 -15.58 -10.35 19.06
N LEU A 132 -15.87 -10.76 17.82
CA LEU A 132 -16.07 -9.90 16.64
C LEU A 132 -17.29 -10.39 15.82
N PRO A 133 -18.54 -10.13 16.25
CA PRO A 133 -19.74 -10.66 15.60
C PRO A 133 -20.05 -10.00 14.24
N ARG A 134 -19.60 -8.76 14.02
CA ARG A 134 -19.93 -7.96 12.83
C ARG A 134 -18.73 -7.13 12.37
N PHE A 135 -18.45 -7.14 11.07
CA PHE A 135 -17.46 -6.27 10.43
C PHE A 135 -18.14 -5.12 9.68
N GLN A 136 -17.73 -3.87 9.95
CA GLN A 136 -18.29 -2.70 9.27
C GLN A 136 -17.91 -2.65 7.79
N GLU A 137 -16.63 -2.82 7.50
CA GLU A 137 -16.03 -2.69 6.16
C GLU A 137 -15.22 -3.96 5.86
N PRO A 138 -15.86 -5.08 5.46
CA PRO A 138 -15.25 -6.42 5.50
C PRO A 138 -13.98 -6.57 4.64
N LEU A 139 -13.91 -5.86 3.50
CA LEU A 139 -12.74 -5.90 2.63
C LEU A 139 -11.59 -5.02 3.16
N SER A 140 -11.89 -3.85 3.73
CA SER A 140 -10.88 -3.02 4.42
C SER A 140 -10.24 -3.78 5.59
N VAL A 141 -11.02 -4.55 6.36
CA VAL A 141 -10.50 -5.46 7.40
C VAL A 141 -9.59 -6.54 6.79
N LEU A 142 -10.04 -7.24 5.73
CA LEU A 142 -9.25 -8.29 5.08
C LEU A 142 -7.92 -7.76 4.54
N PHE A 143 -7.91 -6.59 3.90
CA PHE A 143 -6.72 -5.99 3.32
C PHE A 143 -5.80 -5.36 4.38
N SER A 144 -6.35 -4.84 5.49
CA SER A 144 -5.58 -4.49 6.68
C SER A 144 -4.83 -5.71 7.24
N LEU A 145 -5.51 -6.86 7.35
CA LEU A 145 -4.88 -8.12 7.79
C LEU A 145 -3.82 -8.64 6.81
N ALA A 146 -4.00 -8.43 5.50
CA ALA A 146 -3.00 -8.74 4.48
C ALA A 146 -1.73 -7.87 4.61
N ASN A 147 -1.89 -6.59 4.92
CA ASN A 147 -0.75 -5.71 5.25
C ASN A 147 -0.08 -6.08 6.58
N LEU A 148 -0.87 -6.40 7.62
CA LEU A 148 -0.36 -6.92 8.88
C LEU A 148 0.51 -8.17 8.66
N TRP A 149 0.07 -9.11 7.81
CA TRP A 149 0.86 -10.27 7.40
C TRP A 149 2.17 -9.88 6.70
N ALA A 150 2.15 -8.87 5.83
CA ALA A 150 3.35 -8.39 5.15
C ALA A 150 4.36 -7.79 6.16
N HIS A 151 3.90 -6.97 7.10
CA HIS A 151 4.71 -6.43 8.21
C HIS A 151 5.21 -7.52 9.16
N TRP A 152 4.36 -8.48 9.55
CA TRP A 152 4.73 -9.59 10.42
C TRP A 152 5.81 -10.48 9.80
N ARG A 153 5.71 -10.80 8.49
CA ARG A 153 6.76 -11.53 7.78
C ARG A 153 8.06 -10.72 7.71
N GLY A 154 8.00 -9.42 7.45
CA GLY A 154 9.16 -8.53 7.50
C GLY A 154 9.83 -8.52 8.88
N LEU A 155 9.03 -8.39 9.93
CA LEU A 155 9.46 -8.45 11.32
C LEU A 155 10.13 -9.78 11.69
N ALA A 156 9.58 -10.91 11.23
CA ALA A 156 10.15 -12.24 11.45
C ALA A 156 11.53 -12.39 10.77
N THR A 157 11.67 -11.93 9.53
CA THR A 157 12.97 -11.87 8.82
C THR A 157 13.97 -10.98 9.57
N LEU A 158 13.58 -9.75 9.91
CA LEU A 158 14.45 -8.78 10.59
C LEU A 158 14.87 -9.23 12.00
N ARG A 159 13.96 -9.86 12.77
CA ARG A 159 14.29 -10.50 14.06
C ARG A 159 15.21 -11.70 13.90
N THR A 160 15.19 -12.38 12.77
CA THR A 160 16.10 -13.50 12.48
C THR A 160 17.49 -12.96 12.14
N LEU A 161 17.60 -11.97 11.25
CA LEU A 161 18.85 -11.26 10.97
C LEU A 161 19.44 -10.60 12.24
N ALA A 162 18.61 -10.03 13.12
CA ALA A 162 19.03 -9.49 14.41
C ALA A 162 19.59 -10.53 15.40
N ARG A 163 19.47 -11.83 15.12
CA ARG A 163 20.05 -12.95 15.88
C ARG A 163 21.22 -13.61 15.14
N THR A 164 21.11 -13.80 13.82
CA THR A 164 22.11 -14.50 12.99
C THR A 164 23.17 -13.58 12.36
N ALA A 165 23.05 -12.25 12.52
CA ALA A 165 24.03 -11.29 12.04
C ALA A 165 25.45 -11.57 12.54
N ARG A 166 26.36 -11.75 11.59
CA ARG A 166 27.81 -11.96 11.78
C ARG A 166 28.45 -10.72 12.41
N MET A 167 27.92 -9.53 12.13
CA MET A 167 28.51 -8.24 12.52
C MET A 167 27.57 -7.46 13.44
N THR A 168 28.16 -6.64 14.33
CA THR A 168 27.37 -5.88 15.31
C THR A 168 26.49 -4.81 14.65
N GLU A 169 26.95 -4.31 13.50
CA GLU A 169 26.36 -3.29 12.66
C GLU A 169 25.11 -3.82 11.96
N GLY A 170 25.21 -5.00 11.34
CA GLY A 170 24.06 -5.72 10.78
C GLY A 170 23.02 -6.04 11.86
N ARG A 171 23.49 -6.49 13.04
CA ARG A 171 22.62 -6.77 14.19
C ARG A 171 21.89 -5.54 14.72
N ARG A 172 22.56 -4.38 14.76
CA ARG A 172 21.96 -3.10 15.18
C ARG A 172 20.98 -2.56 14.14
N LEU A 173 21.34 -2.56 12.86
CA LEU A 173 20.46 -2.11 11.79
C LEU A 173 19.20 -2.99 11.67
N SER A 174 19.34 -4.30 11.85
CA SER A 174 18.20 -5.22 11.93
C SER A 174 17.19 -4.82 13.01
N ARG A 175 17.65 -4.31 14.16
CA ARG A 175 16.78 -3.84 15.25
C ARG A 175 16.10 -2.51 14.92
N VAL A 176 16.80 -1.60 14.24
CA VAL A 176 16.23 -0.33 13.75
C VAL A 176 15.07 -0.61 12.78
N TYR A 177 15.28 -1.45 11.77
CA TYR A 177 14.21 -1.84 10.84
C TYR A 177 13.13 -2.71 11.51
N ALA A 178 13.47 -3.52 12.51
CA ALA A 178 12.48 -4.27 13.28
C ALA A 178 11.55 -3.35 14.09
N ALA A 179 12.00 -2.17 14.53
CA ALA A 179 11.13 -1.20 15.19
C ALA A 179 10.05 -0.65 14.23
N TYR A 180 10.44 -0.29 13.01
CA TYR A 180 9.49 0.06 11.93
C TYR A 180 8.51 -1.09 11.62
N ALA A 181 9.01 -2.32 11.62
CA ALA A 181 8.16 -3.48 11.38
C ALA A 181 7.16 -3.73 12.53
N VAL A 182 7.55 -3.49 13.79
CA VAL A 182 6.64 -3.53 14.95
C VAL A 182 5.61 -2.40 14.88
N SER A 183 6.01 -1.15 14.60
CA SER A 183 5.04 -0.04 14.51
C SER A 183 4.00 -0.30 13.43
N GLY A 184 4.42 -0.77 12.26
CA GLY A 184 3.47 -1.13 11.20
C GLY A 184 2.58 -2.33 11.55
N CYS A 185 3.07 -3.35 12.27
CA CYS A 185 2.19 -4.38 12.82
C CYS A 185 1.11 -3.79 13.75
N LEU A 186 1.46 -2.80 14.58
CA LEU A 186 0.48 -2.15 15.47
C LEU A 186 -0.52 -1.31 14.67
N ALA A 187 -0.07 -0.54 13.67
CA ALA A 187 -0.94 0.24 12.79
C ALA A 187 -1.95 -0.63 12.05
N TRP A 188 -1.52 -1.70 11.39
CA TRP A 188 -2.44 -2.58 10.64
C TRP A 188 -3.37 -3.42 11.53
N VAL A 189 -3.02 -3.64 12.80
CA VAL A 189 -3.97 -4.16 13.80
C VAL A 189 -5.02 -3.10 14.16
N ALA A 190 -4.62 -1.86 14.42
CA ALA A 190 -5.55 -0.78 14.74
C ALA A 190 -6.50 -0.47 13.59
N SER A 191 -5.99 -0.42 12.36
CA SER A 191 -6.77 -0.30 11.14
C SER A 191 -7.80 -1.44 10.98
N ALA A 192 -7.38 -2.70 11.15
CA ALA A 192 -8.32 -3.83 11.12
C ALA A 192 -9.41 -3.73 12.21
N VAL A 193 -9.08 -3.20 13.40
CA VAL A 193 -10.06 -2.96 14.48
C VAL A 193 -11.00 -1.81 14.13
N PHE A 194 -10.51 -0.70 13.58
CA PHE A 194 -11.30 0.45 13.14
C PHE A 194 -12.30 0.07 12.03
N HIS A 195 -11.85 -0.61 10.98
CA HIS A 195 -12.72 -1.11 9.91
C HIS A 195 -13.67 -2.24 10.36
N THR A 196 -13.39 -2.88 11.51
CA THR A 196 -14.35 -3.81 12.14
C THR A 196 -15.44 -3.03 12.89
N ARG A 197 -15.05 -2.08 13.74
CA ARG A 197 -15.94 -1.23 14.51
C ARG A 197 -15.37 0.19 14.62
N ASP A 198 -16.01 1.08 13.90
CA ASP A 198 -15.75 2.51 13.86
C ASP A 198 -16.28 3.20 15.12
N THR A 199 -15.39 3.86 15.86
CA THR A 199 -15.64 4.68 17.06
C THR A 199 -14.52 5.70 17.20
N ASP A 200 -14.76 6.82 17.87
CA ASP A 200 -13.75 7.85 18.15
C ASP A 200 -12.44 7.28 18.73
N ALA A 201 -12.53 6.21 19.54
CA ALA A 201 -11.38 5.56 20.14
C ALA A 201 -10.59 4.68 19.14
N THR A 202 -11.29 3.90 18.31
CA THR A 202 -10.64 3.04 17.29
C THR A 202 -10.10 3.88 16.13
N GLU A 203 -10.80 4.94 15.74
CA GLU A 203 -10.35 5.96 14.79
C GLU A 203 -9.03 6.60 15.23
N ARG A 204 -9.01 7.18 16.45
CA ARG A 204 -7.81 7.83 17.00
C ARG A 204 -6.65 6.84 17.09
N ALA A 205 -6.91 5.59 17.48
CA ALA A 205 -5.88 4.56 17.56
C ALA A 205 -5.26 4.24 16.18
N ASP A 206 -6.07 4.12 15.13
CA ASP A 206 -5.60 3.86 13.76
C ASP A 206 -4.74 5.04 13.26
N TYR A 207 -5.28 6.25 13.26
CA TYR A 207 -4.53 7.43 12.79
C TYR A 207 -3.24 7.68 13.58
N PHE A 208 -3.24 7.50 14.90
CA PHE A 208 -2.01 7.66 15.70
C PHE A 208 -0.98 6.58 15.40
N LEU A 209 -1.37 5.32 15.18
CA LEU A 209 -0.41 4.25 14.89
C LEU A 209 0.08 4.30 13.43
N ALA A 210 -0.74 4.78 12.49
CA ALA A 210 -0.31 5.15 11.15
C ALA A 210 0.74 6.28 11.19
N ALA A 211 0.45 7.40 11.86
CA ALA A 211 1.39 8.52 12.01
C ALA A 211 2.67 8.13 12.76
N GLY A 212 2.54 7.31 13.81
CA GLY A 212 3.67 6.72 14.53
C GLY A 212 4.55 5.86 13.62
N THR A 213 3.96 5.08 12.70
CA THR A 213 4.70 4.27 11.73
C THR A 213 5.45 5.12 10.70
N MET A 214 4.83 6.21 10.21
CA MET A 214 5.51 7.18 9.34
C MET A 214 6.72 7.81 10.04
N LEU A 215 6.55 8.24 11.30
CA LEU A 215 7.63 8.81 12.11
C LEU A 215 8.75 7.82 12.43
N VAL A 216 8.43 6.55 12.73
CA VAL A 216 9.44 5.49 12.92
C VAL A 216 10.16 5.17 11.61
N GLY A 217 9.47 5.25 10.46
CA GLY A 217 10.08 5.16 9.13
C GLY A 217 11.09 6.30 8.86
N LEU A 218 10.70 7.54 9.13
CA LEU A 218 11.57 8.72 9.05
C LEU A 218 12.77 8.59 10.00
N TRP A 219 12.54 8.15 11.24
CA TRP A 219 13.59 7.90 12.22
C TRP A 219 14.59 6.87 11.73
N ALA A 220 14.12 5.72 11.22
CA ALA A 220 14.95 4.65 10.71
C ALA A 220 15.77 5.09 9.49
N ALA A 221 15.18 5.90 8.59
CA ALA A 221 15.89 6.49 7.46
C ALA A 221 17.08 7.36 7.92
N VAL A 222 16.87 8.30 8.83
CA VAL A 222 17.95 9.16 9.35
C VAL A 222 19.03 8.34 10.06
N VAL A 223 18.65 7.38 10.93
CA VAL A 223 19.60 6.47 11.60
C VAL A 223 20.43 5.67 10.59
N ARG A 224 19.81 5.24 9.48
CA ARG A 224 20.46 4.50 8.40
C ARG A 224 21.42 5.36 7.58
N LEU A 225 21.03 6.59 7.24
CA LEU A 225 21.83 7.51 6.43
C LEU A 225 23.04 8.05 7.22
N GLN A 226 22.84 8.41 8.49
CA GLN A 226 23.88 8.93 9.37
C GLN A 226 24.81 7.85 9.93
N GLY A 227 24.51 6.57 9.69
CA GLY A 227 25.36 5.45 10.09
C GLY A 227 25.41 5.21 11.60
N TRP A 228 24.48 5.76 12.40
CA TRP A 228 24.53 5.71 13.88
C TRP A 228 24.39 4.30 14.49
N TYR A 229 24.11 3.30 13.67
CA TYR A 229 24.17 1.88 14.02
C TYR A 229 25.60 1.28 13.97
N ALA A 230 26.59 2.00 13.44
CA ALA A 230 27.96 1.53 13.24
C ALA A 230 29.01 2.51 13.82
N PRO A 231 30.19 2.03 14.27
CA PRO A 231 31.28 2.90 14.70
C PRO A 231 32.05 3.48 13.51
N SER A 232 32.53 4.72 13.64
CA SER A 232 33.28 5.41 12.57
C SER A 232 34.68 4.83 12.29
N SER A 233 35.24 4.04 13.21
CA SER A 233 36.58 3.42 13.08
C SER A 233 36.61 2.00 13.64
N ARG A 234 37.59 1.20 13.19
CA ARG A 234 37.70 -0.24 13.50
C ARG A 234 37.91 -0.47 15.00
N GLY A 235 37.06 -1.30 15.62
CA GLY A 235 37.16 -1.66 17.03
C GLY A 235 36.72 -0.57 18.04
N ALA A 236 36.46 0.66 17.58
CA ALA A 236 35.94 1.71 18.44
C ALA A 236 34.47 1.47 18.79
N ARG A 237 34.06 1.88 19.99
CA ARG A 237 32.62 2.03 20.32
C ARG A 237 32.06 3.22 19.52
N VAL A 238 30.79 3.15 19.10
CA VAL A 238 30.08 4.26 18.42
C VAL A 238 30.34 5.57 19.17
N ALA A 239 30.78 6.63 18.47
CA ALA A 239 31.35 7.80 19.11
C ALA A 239 30.34 8.49 20.06
N PRO A 240 30.77 9.08 21.20
CA PRO A 240 29.85 9.76 22.12
C PRO A 240 29.03 10.88 21.46
N SER A 241 29.58 11.55 20.44
CA SER A 241 28.86 12.51 19.58
C SER A 241 27.74 11.84 18.77
N GLN A 242 28.04 10.75 18.05
CA GLN A 242 27.04 9.97 17.30
C GLN A 242 25.92 9.43 18.20
N ARG A 243 26.27 8.89 19.38
CA ARG A 243 25.27 8.40 20.34
C ARG A 243 24.36 9.52 20.85
N ARG A 244 24.92 10.71 21.16
CA ARG A 244 24.13 11.89 21.55
C ARG A 244 23.23 12.36 20.41
N ALA A 245 23.75 12.47 19.19
CA ALA A 245 22.96 12.87 18.02
C ALA A 245 21.79 11.90 17.75
N ALA A 246 22.03 10.58 17.81
CA ALA A 246 20.99 9.57 17.69
C ALA A 246 19.94 9.65 18.82
N GLY A 247 20.38 9.91 20.06
CA GLY A 247 19.50 10.10 21.20
C GLY A 247 18.61 11.35 21.06
N VAL A 248 19.21 12.50 20.71
CA VAL A 248 18.50 13.77 20.46
C VAL A 248 17.49 13.60 19.32
N TRP A 249 17.87 12.96 18.22
CA TRP A 249 16.96 12.69 17.11
C TRP A 249 15.80 11.76 17.51
N THR A 250 16.08 10.70 18.27
CA THR A 250 15.03 9.80 18.77
C THR A 250 14.07 10.53 19.71
N LEU A 251 14.58 11.40 20.58
CA LEU A 251 13.76 12.25 21.45
C LEU A 251 12.94 13.28 20.65
N ALA A 252 13.51 13.89 19.62
CA ALA A 252 12.81 14.84 18.76
C ALA A 252 11.63 14.19 18.02
N VAL A 253 11.82 12.98 17.47
CA VAL A 253 10.74 12.21 16.81
C VAL A 253 9.68 11.79 17.83
N ALA A 254 10.07 11.33 19.02
CA ALA A 254 9.14 10.96 20.08
C ALA A 254 8.33 12.18 20.60
N ALA A 255 8.98 13.34 20.74
CA ALA A 255 8.33 14.59 21.11
C ALA A 255 7.36 15.07 20.03
N ALA A 256 7.75 15.01 18.75
CA ALA A 256 6.87 15.33 17.63
C ALA A 256 5.61 14.43 17.61
N PHE A 257 5.78 13.12 17.85
CA PHE A 257 4.66 12.20 17.97
C PHE A 257 3.75 12.54 19.16
N ALA A 258 4.33 12.77 20.34
CA ALA A 258 3.57 13.12 21.54
C ALA A 258 2.79 14.44 21.36
N LEU A 259 3.41 15.46 20.76
CA LEU A 259 2.75 16.74 20.46
C LEU A 259 1.61 16.58 19.43
N HIS A 260 1.83 15.80 18.37
CA HIS A 260 0.82 15.50 17.35
C HIS A 260 -0.41 14.79 17.95
N CYS A 261 -0.21 13.70 18.69
CA CYS A 261 -1.30 12.99 19.37
C CYS A 261 -2.00 13.90 20.40
N THR A 262 -1.24 14.69 21.17
CA THR A 262 -1.82 15.59 22.18
C THR A 262 -2.64 16.72 21.56
N TYR A 263 -2.25 17.24 20.38
CA TYR A 263 -3.06 18.19 19.62
C TYR A 263 -4.40 17.57 19.21
N LEU A 264 -4.37 16.37 18.61
CA LEU A 264 -5.57 15.69 18.12
C LEU A 264 -6.51 15.20 19.25
N VAL A 265 -5.98 14.70 20.37
CA VAL A 265 -6.79 14.26 21.52
C VAL A 265 -7.55 15.43 22.18
N ARG A 266 -6.96 16.63 22.19
CA ARG A 266 -7.57 17.83 22.83
C ARG A 266 -8.69 18.47 22.02
N ARG A 267 -8.93 18.04 20.77
CA ARG A 267 -10.06 18.50 19.97
C ARG A 267 -11.29 17.62 20.24
N GLU A 268 -12.46 18.25 20.30
CA GLU A 268 -13.75 17.54 20.37
C GLU A 268 -14.00 16.71 19.10
N ARG A 269 -13.58 17.23 17.93
CA ARG A 269 -13.65 16.55 16.64
C ARG A 269 -12.25 16.31 16.07
N PHE A 270 -12.04 15.18 15.43
CA PHE A 270 -10.76 14.85 14.82
C PHE A 270 -10.42 15.81 13.67
N ASP A 271 -9.19 16.32 13.65
CA ASP A 271 -8.72 17.29 12.64
C ASP A 271 -7.99 16.53 11.51
N TYR A 272 -8.78 15.96 10.60
CA TYR A 272 -8.27 15.19 9.47
C TYR A 272 -7.35 16.03 8.56
N ALA A 273 -7.65 17.32 8.38
CA ALA A 273 -6.85 18.22 7.54
C ALA A 273 -5.43 18.37 8.10
N TYR A 274 -5.29 18.67 9.39
CA TYR A 274 -4.00 18.68 10.07
C TYR A 274 -3.32 17.29 10.04
N ASN A 275 -4.06 16.21 10.33
CA ASN A 275 -3.49 14.87 10.36
C ASN A 275 -2.92 14.45 9.00
N MET A 276 -3.63 14.74 7.90
CA MET A 276 -3.16 14.46 6.55
C MET A 276 -1.97 15.33 6.17
N GLN A 277 -2.00 16.64 6.47
CA GLN A 277 -0.85 17.53 6.26
C GLN A 277 0.40 17.03 6.99
N PHE A 278 0.27 16.64 8.27
CA PHE A 278 1.37 16.09 9.06
C PHE A 278 1.98 14.83 8.42
N ASN A 279 1.13 13.86 8.07
CA ASN A 279 1.58 12.61 7.45
C ASN A 279 2.22 12.83 6.07
N VAL A 280 1.66 13.71 5.24
CA VAL A 280 2.24 14.09 3.94
C VAL A 280 3.62 14.72 4.11
N VAL A 281 3.82 15.64 5.07
CA VAL A 281 5.14 16.24 5.34
C VAL A 281 6.17 15.19 5.78
N VAL A 282 5.80 14.28 6.68
CA VAL A 282 6.68 13.18 7.14
C VAL A 282 7.00 12.21 6.00
N ALA A 283 6.03 11.90 5.13
CA ALA A 283 6.22 11.06 3.96
C ALA A 283 7.17 11.72 2.93
N LEU A 284 6.96 12.99 2.60
CA LEU A 284 7.82 13.75 1.68
C LEU A 284 9.26 13.86 2.21
N ALA A 285 9.44 14.12 3.51
CA ALA A 285 10.77 14.10 4.13
C ALA A 285 11.44 12.73 4.03
N THR A 286 10.69 11.64 4.22
CA THR A 286 11.18 10.27 4.09
C THR A 286 11.56 9.94 2.64
N ILE A 287 10.76 10.37 1.66
CA ILE A 287 11.04 10.22 0.23
C ILE A 287 12.30 10.99 -0.17
N ALA A 288 12.44 12.24 0.30
CA ALA A 288 13.62 13.06 0.02
C ALA A 288 14.91 12.41 0.57
N LEU A 289 14.89 11.90 1.80
CA LEU A 289 16.03 11.20 2.41
C LEU A 289 16.43 9.95 1.64
N TRP A 290 15.47 9.08 1.30
CA TRP A 290 15.81 7.88 0.54
C TRP A 290 16.25 8.20 -0.89
N SER A 291 15.66 9.19 -1.54
CA SER A 291 16.12 9.68 -2.85
C SER A 291 17.58 10.18 -2.78
N ALA A 292 17.93 10.94 -1.75
CA ALA A 292 19.31 11.38 -1.49
C ALA A 292 20.27 10.21 -1.19
N TRP A 293 19.78 9.13 -0.59
CA TRP A 293 20.56 7.89 -0.42
C TRP A 293 20.80 7.17 -1.76
N VAL A 294 19.78 7.07 -2.62
CA VAL A 294 19.91 6.47 -3.96
C VAL A 294 20.91 7.27 -4.82
N THR A 295 20.80 8.60 -4.86
CA THR A 295 21.73 9.44 -5.64
C THR A 295 23.15 9.37 -5.09
N ARG A 296 23.33 9.39 -3.75
CA ARG A 296 24.65 9.17 -3.14
C ARG A 296 25.23 7.80 -3.47
N GLN A 297 24.43 6.74 -3.52
CA GLN A 297 24.90 5.40 -3.91
C GLN A 297 25.29 5.35 -5.40
N ALA A 298 24.57 6.07 -6.27
CA ALA A 298 24.90 6.17 -7.68
C ALA A 298 26.30 6.79 -7.92
N THR A 299 26.75 7.75 -7.11
CA THR A 299 28.10 8.34 -7.24
C THR A 299 29.23 7.43 -6.74
N LEU A 300 28.94 6.37 -5.96
CA LEU A 300 29.97 5.45 -5.47
C LEU A 300 30.45 4.48 -6.56
N PRO A 301 31.74 4.06 -6.51
CA PRO A 301 32.28 3.07 -7.43
C PRO A 301 31.66 1.70 -7.25
N THR A 302 31.57 0.93 -8.34
CA THR A 302 31.13 -0.47 -8.32
C THR A 302 32.22 -1.37 -7.73
N PRO A 303 31.87 -2.32 -6.84
CA PRO A 303 32.86 -3.21 -6.24
C PRO A 303 33.33 -4.27 -7.25
N SER A 304 34.65 -4.35 -7.48
CA SER A 304 35.24 -5.41 -8.31
C SER A 304 35.08 -6.79 -7.66
N ASN A 305 35.21 -7.88 -8.44
CA ASN A 305 35.11 -9.25 -7.91
C ASN A 305 36.22 -9.60 -6.89
N PHE A 306 37.39 -8.98 -7.02
CA PHE A 306 38.46 -9.08 -6.03
C PHE A 306 38.09 -8.33 -4.75
N SER A 307 37.65 -7.07 -4.90
CA SER A 307 37.19 -6.23 -3.79
C SER A 307 36.01 -6.84 -3.04
N ARG A 308 35.06 -7.52 -3.71
CA ARG A 308 33.91 -8.20 -3.08
C ARG A 308 34.33 -9.22 -2.02
N ARG A 309 35.37 -10.03 -2.29
CA ARG A 309 35.89 -11.00 -1.30
C ARG A 309 36.49 -10.30 -0.08
N GLN A 310 37.29 -9.26 -0.28
CA GLN A 310 37.83 -8.46 0.83
C GLN A 310 36.72 -7.69 1.58
N LEU A 311 35.69 -7.20 0.89
CA LEU A 311 34.54 -6.52 1.47
C LEU A 311 33.73 -7.40 2.42
N SER A 312 33.82 -8.74 2.35
CA SER A 312 33.21 -9.64 3.33
C SER A 312 33.75 -9.44 4.76
N SER A 313 34.96 -8.89 4.92
CA SER A 313 35.63 -8.73 6.22
C SER A 313 35.54 -7.32 6.85
N TYR A 314 35.02 -6.30 6.13
CA TYR A 314 35.16 -4.89 6.54
C TYR A 314 33.90 -4.02 6.31
N PRO A 315 33.13 -3.63 7.35
CA PRO A 315 31.93 -2.78 7.22
C PRO A 315 32.26 -1.37 6.71
N SER A 316 33.33 -0.77 7.22
CA SER A 316 33.78 0.59 6.85
C SER A 316 34.31 0.68 5.42
N ALA A 317 34.65 -0.45 4.79
CA ALA A 317 34.93 -0.51 3.36
C ALA A 317 33.64 -0.51 2.54
N ARG A 318 32.57 -1.21 2.98
CA ARG A 318 31.27 -1.26 2.26
C ARG A 318 30.59 0.10 2.14
N ALA A 319 30.83 1.02 3.07
CA ALA A 319 30.36 2.40 2.98
C ALA A 319 30.99 3.23 1.85
N ARG A 320 32.05 2.72 1.18
CA ARG A 320 32.77 3.37 0.08
C ARG A 320 32.41 2.82 -1.30
N PHE A 321 31.62 1.76 -1.38
CA PHE A 321 31.22 1.11 -2.64
C PHE A 321 29.70 1.13 -2.80
N ARG A 322 29.24 1.20 -4.04
CA ARG A 322 27.83 1.16 -4.39
C ARG A 322 27.19 -0.15 -3.92
N ALA A 323 26.14 -0.04 -3.12
CA ALA A 323 25.33 -1.19 -2.74
C ALA A 323 24.60 -1.78 -3.97
N PRO A 324 24.62 -3.10 -4.22
CA PRO A 324 23.96 -3.68 -5.41
C PRO A 324 22.45 -3.40 -5.47
N HIS A 325 21.81 -3.32 -4.30
CA HIS A 325 20.36 -3.12 -4.15
C HIS A 325 19.94 -1.63 -4.10
N TYR A 326 20.81 -0.69 -4.45
CA TYR A 326 20.56 0.74 -4.22
C TYR A 326 19.33 1.33 -4.94
N LEU A 327 18.85 0.72 -6.04
CA LEU A 327 17.66 1.18 -6.74
C LEU A 327 16.34 0.61 -6.19
N LEU A 328 16.38 -0.43 -5.35
CA LEU A 328 15.16 -1.08 -4.85
C LEU A 328 14.22 -0.17 -4.03
N PRO A 329 14.67 0.88 -3.32
CA PRO A 329 13.76 1.85 -2.70
C PRO A 329 12.87 2.60 -3.70
N LEU A 330 13.30 2.80 -4.94
CA LEU A 330 12.58 3.69 -5.87
C LEU A 330 11.16 3.21 -6.18
N PHE A 331 10.97 1.90 -6.38
CA PHE A 331 9.64 1.35 -6.61
C PHE A 331 8.66 1.66 -5.46
N PRO A 332 8.90 1.28 -4.20
CA PRO A 332 7.96 1.57 -3.12
C PRO A 332 7.82 3.07 -2.80
N LEU A 333 8.88 3.87 -3.00
CA LEU A 333 8.81 5.33 -2.79
C LEU A 333 7.95 6.07 -3.83
N LEU A 334 7.84 5.54 -5.05
CA LEU A 334 7.00 6.10 -6.11
C LEU A 334 5.61 5.46 -6.14
N ALA A 335 5.53 4.14 -5.91
CA ALA A 335 4.28 3.40 -5.93
C ALA A 335 3.37 3.77 -4.76
N LEU A 336 3.88 3.94 -3.53
CA LEU A 336 3.02 4.23 -2.38
C LEU A 336 2.28 5.57 -2.54
N PRO A 337 2.93 6.71 -2.88
CA PRO A 337 2.20 7.97 -3.13
C PRO A 337 1.27 7.91 -4.34
N ALA A 338 1.67 7.23 -5.42
CA ALA A 338 0.84 7.08 -6.61
C ALA A 338 -0.43 6.25 -6.33
N LEU A 339 -0.32 5.22 -5.49
CA LEU A 339 -1.47 4.41 -5.06
C LEU A 339 -2.34 5.13 -4.02
N SER A 340 -1.77 5.97 -3.15
CA SER A 340 -2.56 6.87 -2.30
C SER A 340 -3.43 7.86 -3.07
N ALA A 341 -3.17 8.10 -4.36
CA ALA A 341 -4.08 8.86 -5.22
C ALA A 341 -5.38 8.11 -5.56
N LEU A 342 -5.49 6.80 -5.28
CA LEU A 342 -6.75 6.06 -5.39
C LEU A 342 -7.83 6.61 -4.46
N GLU A 343 -7.45 7.14 -3.29
CA GLU A 343 -8.37 7.80 -2.34
C GLU A 343 -9.09 9.01 -2.97
N LEU A 344 -8.47 9.66 -3.96
CA LEU A 344 -9.07 10.80 -4.68
C LEU A 344 -10.24 10.40 -5.60
N LEU A 345 -10.45 9.10 -5.80
CA LEU A 345 -11.55 8.59 -6.63
C LEU A 345 -12.90 8.55 -5.88
N ASP A 346 -12.87 8.49 -4.54
CA ASP A 346 -14.02 8.46 -3.60
C ASP A 346 -15.32 7.90 -4.22
N PHE A 347 -15.26 6.65 -4.67
CA PHE A 347 -16.36 6.02 -5.41
C PHE A 347 -17.25 5.16 -4.49
N PRO A 348 -18.58 5.10 -4.75
CA PRO A 348 -19.50 4.31 -3.95
C PRO A 348 -19.19 2.81 -4.01
N PRO A 349 -19.32 2.07 -2.88
CA PRO A 349 -18.86 0.71 -2.73
C PRO A 349 -19.52 -0.27 -3.72
N LEU A 350 -18.66 -0.99 -4.41
CA LEU A 350 -18.98 -1.97 -5.44
C LEU A 350 -18.99 -3.41 -4.87
N GLY A 351 -19.61 -4.32 -5.61
CA GLY A 351 -19.59 -5.75 -5.31
C GLY A 351 -20.59 -6.55 -6.15
N PRO A 352 -20.47 -7.89 -6.16
CA PRO A 352 -21.35 -8.75 -6.94
C PRO A 352 -22.78 -8.76 -6.38
N GLY A 353 -23.78 -8.89 -7.25
CA GLY A 353 -25.18 -9.05 -6.84
C GLY A 353 -25.77 -7.87 -6.06
N GLY A 354 -25.24 -6.65 -6.24
CA GLY A 354 -25.67 -5.45 -5.50
C GLY A 354 -25.05 -5.32 -4.11
N LEU A 355 -24.09 -6.18 -3.74
CA LEU A 355 -23.36 -6.04 -2.48
C LEU A 355 -22.45 -4.80 -2.48
N ARG A 356 -22.51 -4.01 -1.40
CA ARG A 356 -21.73 -2.78 -1.21
C ARG A 356 -20.51 -3.07 -0.32
N LEU A 357 -19.40 -3.52 -0.90
CA LEU A 357 -18.26 -4.05 -0.12
C LEU A 357 -16.88 -3.43 -0.43
N LEU A 358 -16.64 -2.99 -1.68
CA LEU A 358 -15.32 -2.53 -2.15
C LEU A 358 -15.38 -1.08 -2.60
N ASP A 359 -14.68 -0.18 -1.91
CA ASP A 359 -14.55 1.23 -2.26
C ASP A 359 -13.11 1.62 -2.63
N ALA A 360 -12.88 2.92 -2.82
CA ALA A 360 -11.57 3.49 -3.10
C ALA A 360 -10.56 3.19 -1.97
N HIS A 361 -11.00 3.31 -0.71
CA HIS A 361 -10.16 3.08 0.45
C HIS A 361 -9.70 1.62 0.55
N ALA A 362 -10.63 0.66 0.46
CA ALA A 362 -10.29 -0.77 0.44
C ALA A 362 -9.34 -1.14 -0.72
N LEU A 363 -9.48 -0.51 -1.89
CA LEU A 363 -8.51 -0.69 -2.98
C LEU A 363 -7.12 -0.14 -2.64
N TRP A 364 -7.02 1.01 -1.97
CA TRP A 364 -5.75 1.52 -1.45
C TRP A 364 -5.12 0.50 -0.49
N HIS A 365 -5.87 0.02 0.51
CA HIS A 365 -5.43 -1.05 1.43
C HIS A 365 -4.86 -2.27 0.68
N LEU A 366 -5.58 -2.81 -0.30
CA LEU A 366 -5.11 -3.95 -1.10
C LEU A 366 -3.81 -3.63 -1.85
N SER A 367 -3.72 -2.44 -2.45
CA SER A 367 -2.59 -2.02 -3.28
C SER A 367 -1.28 -1.84 -2.51
N THR A 368 -1.35 -1.52 -1.20
CA THR A 368 -0.15 -1.34 -0.38
C THR A 368 0.56 -2.66 -0.02
N VAL A 369 -0.15 -3.80 -0.02
CA VAL A 369 0.41 -5.12 0.33
C VAL A 369 1.67 -5.49 -0.50
N PRO A 370 1.66 -5.46 -1.85
CA PRO A 370 2.87 -5.72 -2.65
C PRO A 370 3.96 -4.67 -2.45
N VAL A 371 3.60 -3.40 -2.17
CA VAL A 371 4.55 -2.31 -1.93
C VAL A 371 5.31 -2.51 -0.61
N VAL A 372 4.59 -2.86 0.46
CA VAL A 372 5.17 -3.25 1.76
C VAL A 372 6.10 -4.46 1.60
N ARG A 373 5.71 -5.46 0.79
CA ARG A 373 6.59 -6.60 0.48
C ARG A 373 7.87 -6.20 -0.26
N ALA A 374 7.78 -5.30 -1.24
CA ALA A 374 8.95 -4.77 -1.94
C ALA A 374 9.87 -3.97 -1.01
N TRP A 375 9.29 -3.20 -0.08
CA TRP A 375 10.02 -2.46 0.95
C TRP A 375 10.82 -3.39 1.85
N TYR A 376 10.23 -4.48 2.38
CA TYR A 376 10.99 -5.44 3.17
C TYR A 376 12.08 -6.17 2.39
N ALA A 377 11.88 -6.45 1.10
CA ALA A 377 12.92 -7.03 0.25
C ALA A 377 14.13 -6.09 0.08
N PHE A 378 13.90 -4.77 0.06
CA PHE A 378 14.96 -3.77 0.16
C PHE A 378 15.65 -3.80 1.53
N LEU A 379 14.90 -3.68 2.64
CA LEU A 379 15.46 -3.63 3.99
C LEU A 379 16.29 -4.88 4.34
N GLU A 380 15.83 -6.06 3.91
CA GLU A 380 16.56 -7.32 4.07
C GLU A 380 17.91 -7.32 3.32
N LYS A 381 17.91 -6.92 2.04
CA LYS A 381 19.16 -6.84 1.24
C LYS A 381 20.13 -5.81 1.82
N ASP A 382 19.61 -4.70 2.35
CA ASP A 382 20.42 -3.67 3.00
C ASP A 382 21.05 -4.13 4.32
N VAL A 383 20.30 -4.85 5.17
CA VAL A 383 20.87 -5.51 6.35
C VAL A 383 21.93 -6.55 5.96
N ARG A 384 21.65 -7.43 4.99
CA ARG A 384 22.60 -8.45 4.52
C ARG A 384 23.88 -7.83 3.94
N TRP A 385 23.76 -6.73 3.21
CA TRP A 385 24.91 -5.95 2.72
C TRP A 385 25.75 -5.40 3.88
N ILE A 386 25.12 -4.73 4.85
CA ILE A 386 25.81 -4.20 6.03
C ILE A 386 26.44 -5.31 6.87
N ASP A 387 25.81 -6.49 6.98
CA ASP A 387 26.34 -7.65 7.69
C ASP A 387 27.43 -8.44 6.92
N GLY A 388 27.62 -8.16 5.63
CA GLY A 388 28.56 -8.91 4.79
C GLY A 388 28.06 -10.28 4.33
N GLN A 389 26.75 -10.52 4.43
CA GLN A 389 26.04 -11.70 3.88
C GLN A 389 25.51 -11.45 2.45
N GLY A 390 25.95 -10.37 1.80
CA GLY A 390 25.57 -10.04 0.42
C GLY A 390 26.28 -10.90 -0.64
N GLU A 391 25.73 -10.88 -1.86
CA GLU A 391 26.23 -11.61 -3.04
C GLU A 391 27.75 -11.43 -3.23
N GLY A 392 28.50 -12.51 -3.01
CA GLY A 392 29.97 -12.54 -3.02
C GLY A 392 30.65 -12.84 -1.68
N GLY A 393 29.89 -13.02 -0.58
CA GLY A 393 30.41 -13.33 0.77
C GLY A 393 30.00 -14.70 1.35
N ASP A 394 29.40 -15.58 0.55
CA ASP A 394 28.92 -16.91 0.95
C ASP A 394 29.49 -18.00 0.04
N PRO A 395 30.22 -19.00 0.57
CA PRO A 395 30.62 -20.19 -0.18
C PRO A 395 29.45 -21.00 -0.77
N GLY A 396 28.22 -20.82 -0.25
CA GLY A 396 27.00 -21.47 -0.72
C GLY A 396 26.06 -20.62 -1.58
N SER A 397 26.49 -19.45 -2.07
CA SER A 397 25.65 -18.50 -2.81
C SER A 397 25.08 -19.06 -4.13
N VAL A 398 23.76 -19.22 -4.21
CA VAL A 398 23.01 -19.78 -5.36
C VAL A 398 22.80 -18.78 -6.52
N LEU A 399 23.87 -18.10 -6.94
CA LEU A 399 23.92 -17.33 -8.18
C LEU A 399 25.23 -17.66 -8.92
N PRO A 400 25.20 -17.78 -10.26
CA PRO A 400 26.33 -18.28 -11.02
C PRO A 400 27.56 -17.37 -10.86
N ALA A 401 28.70 -17.97 -10.53
CA ALA A 401 29.97 -17.28 -10.56
C ALA A 401 30.22 -16.74 -11.97
N ALA A 402 30.63 -15.46 -12.07
CA ALA A 402 31.06 -14.90 -13.33
C ALA A 402 32.20 -15.77 -13.93
N PRO A 403 32.18 -16.09 -15.23
CA PRO A 403 33.12 -17.03 -15.81
C PRO A 403 34.55 -16.56 -15.60
N SER A 404 35.39 -17.43 -15.04
CA SER A 404 36.81 -17.14 -14.85
C SER A 404 37.54 -17.16 -16.20
N LEU A 405 38.25 -16.08 -16.50
CA LEU A 405 39.07 -15.91 -17.72
C LEU A 405 40.22 -16.92 -17.89
N SER A 406 40.35 -17.90 -16.99
CA SER A 406 41.33 -19.00 -17.04
C SER A 406 40.95 -20.16 -17.96
N ALA A 407 39.73 -20.19 -18.50
CA ALA A 407 39.26 -21.29 -19.36
C ALA A 407 39.79 -21.24 -20.82
N ALA A 408 40.58 -20.23 -21.18
CA ALA A 408 41.05 -19.99 -22.55
C ALA A 408 42.49 -20.47 -22.85
N SER A 409 43.23 -21.02 -21.87
CA SER A 409 44.68 -21.21 -21.99
C SER A 409 45.22 -22.61 -21.64
N SER A 410 44.40 -23.67 -21.70
CA SER A 410 44.86 -25.04 -21.40
C SER A 410 44.37 -26.13 -22.37
N ALA A 411 44.02 -25.76 -23.60
CA ALA A 411 43.82 -26.72 -24.69
C ALA A 411 45.15 -27.12 -25.34
N GLY A 412 46.02 -27.85 -24.61
CA GLY A 412 47.33 -28.24 -25.16
C GLY A 412 48.28 -28.99 -24.21
N ALA A 413 48.01 -30.26 -23.93
CA ALA A 413 49.01 -31.34 -23.76
C ALA A 413 48.32 -32.66 -23.34
N ARG A 414 48.64 -33.77 -24.01
CA ARG A 414 48.30 -35.14 -23.56
C ARG A 414 49.47 -35.72 -22.76
N GLY A 415 49.23 -36.47 -21.68
CA GLY A 415 50.31 -37.24 -21.04
C GLY A 415 50.01 -37.93 -19.71
N ARG A 416 49.54 -39.19 -19.78
CA ARG A 416 49.71 -40.32 -18.82
C ARG A 416 49.95 -40.05 -17.32
N GLY A 417 49.12 -40.65 -16.47
CA GLY A 417 49.42 -40.94 -15.06
C GLY A 417 48.19 -41.45 -14.31
N ALA A 418 48.25 -42.65 -13.72
CA ALA A 418 47.11 -43.27 -13.01
C ALA A 418 47.29 -43.24 -11.50
N ALA A 419 46.20 -43.06 -10.74
CA ALA A 419 45.87 -43.86 -9.54
C ALA A 419 44.54 -43.46 -8.85
N ALA A 420 43.74 -44.48 -8.54
CA ALA A 420 42.86 -44.64 -7.36
C ALA A 420 41.89 -43.53 -6.88
N GLY A 421 40.59 -43.83 -6.98
CA GLY A 421 39.76 -44.07 -5.77
C GLY A 421 38.87 -42.96 -5.21
N ALA A 422 37.63 -42.81 -5.74
CA ALA A 422 36.47 -42.24 -5.01
C ALA A 422 35.10 -42.46 -5.73
N SER A 423 34.72 -43.71 -6.04
CA SER A 423 33.41 -44.00 -6.66
C SER A 423 32.30 -44.13 -5.62
N GLY A 424 31.53 -43.06 -5.36
CA GLY A 424 30.38 -43.11 -4.45
C GLY A 424 29.37 -41.96 -4.55
N GLN A 425 29.80 -40.72 -4.80
CA GLN A 425 28.90 -39.55 -4.72
C GLN A 425 28.35 -39.07 -6.09
N VAL A 426 29.06 -39.32 -7.19
CA VAL A 426 28.72 -38.73 -8.52
C VAL A 426 27.38 -39.25 -9.09
N ALA A 427 27.01 -40.51 -8.82
CA ALA A 427 25.79 -41.11 -9.36
C ALA A 427 24.50 -40.48 -8.78
N GLN A 428 24.50 -40.09 -7.50
CA GLN A 428 23.32 -39.58 -6.81
C GLN A 428 22.98 -38.14 -7.22
N GLU A 429 24.00 -37.34 -7.57
CA GLU A 429 23.84 -35.96 -8.00
C GLU A 429 23.39 -35.85 -9.47
N GLY A 430 23.85 -36.76 -10.33
CA GLY A 430 23.35 -36.88 -11.71
C GLY A 430 21.86 -37.25 -11.79
N ALA A 431 21.39 -38.15 -10.92
CA ALA A 431 19.98 -38.52 -10.82
C ALA A 431 19.11 -37.35 -10.35
N ARG A 432 19.54 -36.60 -9.32
CA ARG A 432 18.82 -35.40 -8.84
C ARG A 432 18.74 -34.30 -9.90
N ARG A 433 19.81 -34.05 -10.66
CA ARG A 433 19.80 -33.06 -11.77
C ARG A 433 18.83 -33.45 -12.89
N ARG A 434 18.80 -34.73 -13.31
CA ARG A 434 17.84 -35.18 -14.34
C ARG A 434 16.39 -35.08 -13.85
N ALA A 435 16.11 -35.43 -12.60
CA ALA A 435 14.77 -35.27 -12.02
C ALA A 435 14.32 -33.79 -11.97
N SER A 436 15.23 -32.86 -11.64
CA SER A 436 14.90 -31.42 -11.61
C SER A 436 14.71 -30.79 -13.00
N LEU A 437 15.35 -31.32 -14.04
CA LEU A 437 15.16 -30.85 -15.41
C LEU A 437 13.83 -31.34 -15.98
N LEU A 438 13.47 -32.61 -15.76
CA LEU A 438 12.19 -33.18 -16.17
C LEU A 438 10.98 -32.51 -15.49
N SER A 439 11.11 -32.00 -14.26
CA SER A 439 10.05 -31.21 -13.61
C SER A 439 9.95 -29.78 -14.14
N LEU A 440 11.09 -29.15 -14.47
CA LEU A 440 11.14 -27.82 -15.09
C LEU A 440 10.56 -27.80 -16.52
N GLU A 441 10.88 -28.81 -17.33
CA GLU A 441 10.31 -28.95 -18.68
C GLU A 441 8.79 -29.18 -18.65
N ARG A 442 8.29 -29.98 -17.69
CA ARG A 442 6.84 -30.14 -17.46
C ARG A 442 6.17 -28.83 -17.06
N LEU A 443 6.72 -28.10 -16.08
CA LEU A 443 6.20 -26.79 -15.67
C LEU A 443 6.22 -25.76 -16.81
N GLN A 444 7.22 -25.79 -17.70
CA GLN A 444 7.28 -24.91 -18.88
C GLN A 444 6.36 -25.34 -20.03
N ALA A 445 5.96 -26.61 -20.11
CA ALA A 445 4.94 -27.08 -21.03
C ALA A 445 3.52 -26.71 -20.53
N GLU A 446 3.30 -26.85 -19.23
CA GLU A 446 2.03 -26.52 -18.57
C GLU A 446 1.77 -25.00 -18.56
N GLY A 447 2.80 -24.19 -18.28
CA GLY A 447 2.72 -22.73 -18.42
C GLY A 447 2.44 -22.25 -19.84
N ARG A 448 2.95 -22.96 -20.88
CA ARG A 448 2.63 -22.64 -22.28
C ARG A 448 1.17 -22.93 -22.61
N ARG A 449 0.62 -24.08 -22.18
CA ARG A 449 -0.81 -24.42 -22.35
C ARG A 449 -1.74 -23.41 -21.68
N VAL A 450 -1.40 -22.93 -20.48
CA VAL A 450 -2.18 -21.88 -19.80
C VAL A 450 -2.11 -20.53 -20.55
N THR A 451 -0.97 -20.22 -21.18
CA THR A 451 -0.79 -18.98 -21.95
C THR A 451 -1.55 -19.02 -23.29
N GLU A 452 -1.63 -20.18 -23.94
CA GLU A 452 -2.44 -20.38 -25.15
C GLU A 452 -3.95 -20.36 -24.84
N ALA A 453 -4.39 -21.04 -23.78
CA ALA A 453 -5.79 -21.00 -23.33
C ALA A 453 -6.26 -19.58 -22.95
N GLY A 454 -5.39 -18.78 -22.31
CA GLY A 454 -5.68 -17.37 -22.02
C GLY A 454 -5.79 -16.48 -23.27
N ARG A 455 -5.16 -16.89 -24.39
CA ARG A 455 -5.20 -16.18 -25.67
C ARG A 455 -6.46 -16.51 -26.48
N GLU A 456 -6.97 -17.75 -26.39
CA GLU A 456 -8.30 -18.11 -26.94
C GLU A 456 -9.45 -17.46 -26.16
N LEU A 457 -9.24 -17.15 -24.87
CA LEU A 457 -10.20 -16.44 -24.00
C LEU A 457 -10.09 -14.91 -24.04
N GLY A 458 -9.29 -14.32 -24.94
CA GLY A 458 -9.28 -12.88 -25.22
C GLY A 458 -8.68 -11.95 -24.16
N LEU A 459 -7.98 -12.47 -23.14
CA LEU A 459 -7.43 -11.68 -22.04
C LEU A 459 -6.01 -11.16 -22.32
N GLY A 460 -5.91 -10.11 -23.16
CA GLY A 460 -4.64 -9.45 -23.50
C GLY A 460 -4.29 -8.24 -22.61
N ILE A 461 -3.19 -8.33 -21.84
CA ILE A 461 -2.77 -7.32 -20.83
C ILE A 461 -1.96 -6.14 -21.44
N MET A 462 -2.27 -5.71 -22.67
CA MET A 462 -1.59 -4.56 -23.31
C MET A 462 -2.56 -3.78 -24.22
N GLY A 463 -3.27 -2.79 -23.66
CA GLY A 463 -4.21 -1.97 -24.43
C GLY A 463 -4.80 -0.74 -23.73
N LEU A 464 -4.24 -0.28 -22.61
CA LEU A 464 -4.88 0.73 -21.73
C LEU A 464 -4.13 2.08 -21.61
N PHE A 465 -3.41 2.50 -22.66
CA PHE A 465 -2.86 3.87 -22.75
C PHE A 465 -2.79 4.40 -24.21
N THR A 466 -3.91 4.88 -24.75
CA THR A 466 -3.94 5.97 -25.74
C THR A 466 -5.23 6.79 -25.59
N PRO A 467 -5.20 8.13 -25.61
CA PRO A 467 -6.40 8.95 -25.62
C PRO A 467 -6.94 9.10 -27.05
N LYS A 468 -8.26 8.90 -27.25
CA LYS A 468 -8.95 9.32 -28.49
C LYS A 468 -9.83 10.53 -28.22
N LEU A 469 -9.45 11.67 -28.80
CA LEU A 469 -10.35 12.80 -29.03
C LEU A 469 -11.41 12.42 -30.06
N GLY A 470 -12.60 13.00 -29.93
CA GLY A 470 -13.78 12.64 -30.73
C GLY A 470 -13.81 13.23 -32.14
N GLY A 471 -14.69 12.66 -32.95
CA GLY A 471 -15.01 13.08 -34.33
C GLY A 471 -15.80 11.95 -35.00
N GLY A 472 -17.09 12.18 -35.26
CA GLY A 472 -18.02 11.15 -35.74
C GLY A 472 -18.30 11.20 -37.24
N GLY A 473 -19.21 10.35 -37.71
CA GLY A 473 -19.88 10.48 -39.01
C GLY A 473 -19.51 9.45 -40.08
N SER A 474 -20.34 8.40 -40.17
CA SER A 474 -20.83 7.75 -41.42
C SER A 474 -19.91 7.52 -42.63
N GLY A 475 -19.85 6.29 -43.13
CA GLY A 475 -19.45 6.01 -44.53
C GLY A 475 -19.10 4.55 -44.82
N SER A 476 -20.01 3.82 -45.47
CA SER A 476 -19.79 2.46 -45.99
C SER A 476 -19.00 2.47 -47.30
N GLY A 477 -18.15 1.46 -47.59
CA GLY A 477 -17.59 1.31 -48.95
C GLY A 477 -16.44 0.32 -49.14
N ALA A 478 -16.81 -0.87 -49.60
CA ALA A 478 -16.02 -1.97 -50.16
C ALA A 478 -14.82 -1.67 -51.12
N VAL A 479 -13.79 -2.54 -51.02
CA VAL A 479 -13.13 -3.31 -52.12
C VAL A 479 -11.93 -2.74 -52.95
N SER A 480 -11.03 -3.69 -53.30
CA SER A 480 -10.02 -3.78 -54.38
C SER A 480 -8.74 -2.89 -54.41
N SER A 481 -7.61 -3.56 -54.11
CA SER A 481 -6.41 -3.81 -54.94
C SER A 481 -5.91 -2.85 -56.06
N ASP A 482 -4.56 -2.85 -56.16
CA ASP A 482 -3.68 -2.56 -57.31
C ASP A 482 -3.44 -1.10 -57.74
N GLY A 483 -2.22 -0.85 -58.27
CA GLY A 483 -1.97 0.29 -59.18
C GLY A 483 -0.78 1.21 -58.87
N SER A 484 0.45 0.73 -59.14
CA SER A 484 1.59 1.46 -59.75
C SER A 484 1.72 3.00 -59.75
N ALA A 485 2.98 3.40 -59.50
CA ALA A 485 3.79 4.35 -60.30
C ALA A 485 3.73 5.90 -60.09
N ALA A 486 4.93 6.40 -59.72
CA ALA A 486 5.67 7.53 -60.33
C ALA A 486 5.25 9.01 -60.08
N GLY A 487 6.24 9.91 -60.20
CA GLY A 487 6.10 11.37 -60.19
C GLY A 487 6.65 12.05 -58.93
N HIS A 488 7.96 12.28 -58.79
CA HIS A 488 8.67 13.54 -59.18
C HIS A 488 8.24 14.82 -58.44
N GLY A 489 9.17 15.38 -57.66
CA GLY A 489 9.08 16.70 -57.03
C GLY A 489 10.38 17.06 -56.30
N ARG A 490 11.28 17.81 -56.95
CA ARG A 490 12.63 18.16 -56.46
C ARG A 490 12.67 19.53 -55.74
N SER A 491 13.79 19.75 -55.05
CA SER A 491 14.39 21.05 -54.64
C SER A 491 13.92 21.60 -53.27
N ALA A 492 14.71 21.88 -52.23
CA ALA A 492 16.16 22.03 -51.95
C ALA A 492 16.69 23.48 -51.75
N SER A 493 17.38 23.68 -50.61
CA SER A 493 18.23 24.85 -50.23
C SER A 493 17.51 26.19 -49.98
N ARG A 494 18.02 27.18 -49.22
CA ARG A 494 19.36 27.48 -48.61
C ARG A 494 19.11 28.51 -47.46
N ALA A 495 19.52 28.31 -46.21
CA ALA A 495 20.80 28.67 -45.54
C ALA A 495 21.14 30.18 -45.38
N GLY A 496 21.56 30.57 -44.16
CA GLY A 496 22.16 31.87 -43.78
C GLY A 496 21.34 32.66 -42.73
N GLY A 497 21.92 33.28 -41.68
CA GLY A 497 23.30 33.24 -41.16
C GLY A 497 23.63 34.44 -40.26
N GLY A 498 24.32 34.21 -39.12
CA GLY A 498 24.84 35.26 -38.20
C GLY A 498 23.79 35.90 -37.26
N GLY A 499 24.12 36.40 -36.07
CA GLY A 499 25.41 36.47 -35.36
C GLY A 499 25.53 37.80 -34.59
N GLY A 500 25.83 37.75 -33.28
CA GLY A 500 26.04 38.96 -32.45
C GLY A 500 25.97 38.66 -30.96
N ALA A 501 26.96 39.11 -30.18
CA ALA A 501 27.12 38.82 -28.76
C ALA A 501 27.51 40.07 -27.95
N SER A 502 27.49 39.94 -26.60
CA SER A 502 27.87 40.91 -25.55
C SER A 502 27.02 42.18 -25.47
N SER A 503 26.67 42.76 -24.31
CA SER A 503 27.43 43.04 -23.08
C SER A 503 26.52 43.42 -21.89
N ALA A 504 27.08 43.54 -20.67
CA ALA A 504 26.44 44.03 -19.43
C ALA A 504 27.53 44.49 -18.43
N PRO A 505 27.24 45.04 -17.22
CA PRO A 505 26.07 45.80 -16.69
C PRO A 505 26.57 47.26 -16.42
N PRO A 506 26.38 48.01 -15.29
CA PRO A 506 25.41 47.99 -14.16
C PRO A 506 24.80 49.39 -13.80
N GLY A 507 24.13 49.48 -12.63
CA GLY A 507 23.56 50.70 -12.00
C GLY A 507 22.02 50.68 -11.98
N ASP A 508 21.28 51.06 -10.92
CA ASP A 508 21.68 51.55 -9.59
C ASP A 508 20.57 51.35 -8.50
N ALA A 509 21.01 51.35 -7.24
CA ALA A 509 20.36 51.80 -5.99
C ALA A 509 18.83 51.66 -5.67
N ALA A 510 18.57 50.90 -4.58
CA ALA A 510 17.95 51.36 -3.31
C ALA A 510 16.44 51.15 -2.93
N LYS A 511 16.28 50.87 -1.61
CA LYS A 511 15.08 50.87 -0.73
C LYS A 511 14.00 49.78 -0.95
N ALA A 512 13.17 49.42 0.05
CA ALA A 512 13.35 49.12 1.49
C ALA A 512 11.96 48.89 2.12
N ALA A 513 11.85 47.97 3.10
CA ALA A 513 10.71 47.79 4.03
C ALA A 513 9.34 47.37 3.43
N ARG A 514 8.31 46.95 4.19
CA ARG A 514 8.18 46.08 5.40
C ARG A 514 6.67 46.07 5.77
N ALA A 515 6.10 44.92 6.16
CA ALA A 515 4.68 44.74 6.54
C ALA A 515 3.68 44.97 5.37
N ASP A 516 2.48 44.36 5.36
CA ASP A 516 1.81 43.53 6.37
C ASP A 516 1.77 42.02 6.05
#